data_AF-A0A7S3UT29-F1
#
_entry.id   AF-A0A7S3UT29-F1
#
_cell.length_a   1.000
_cell.length_b   1.000
_cell.length_c   1.000
_cell.angle_alpha   90.00
_cell.angle_beta   90.00
_cell.angle_gamma   90.00
#
_symmetry.space_group_name_H-M   'P 1'
#
loop_
_entity.id
_entity.type
_entity.pdbx_description
1 polymer ?
#
loop_
_entity_poly.entity_id
_entity_poly.type
_entity_poly.pdbx_seq_one_letter_code
_entity_poly.pdbx_strand_id
1 'polypeptide(L)'
;ATASFSDVGQSKVDVLKDCLAGMAPACEVIAINQMFKGTDAEKLLLPKGTRTPDYIIDCIDDTNTKLELLLFCVRRGLRVIASLSAGGKCDPTRLHLGTLADAVKDPLAAKMRWRMKKENVNPDDIPVRDF
;
A
#
# COMPACT_ATOMS: atom_id res chain seq x y z
N ALA A 1 1.09 -5.14 -11.51
CA ALA A 1 1.41 -4.91 -12.94
C ALA A 1 1.47 -6.26 -13.62
N THR A 2 0.89 -6.38 -14.81
CA THR A 2 1.20 -7.53 -15.65
C THR A 2 2.65 -7.44 -16.10
N ALA A 3 3.19 -8.55 -16.58
CA ALA A 3 4.58 -8.63 -17.01
C ALA A 3 4.67 -9.55 -18.23
N SER A 4 3.89 -9.23 -19.27
CA SER A 4 4.01 -9.90 -20.57
C SER A 4 5.12 -9.26 -21.41
N PHE A 5 5.61 -9.96 -22.44
CA PHE A 5 6.67 -9.42 -23.31
C PHE A 5 6.28 -8.10 -23.99
N SER A 6 4.99 -7.90 -24.31
CA SER A 6 4.50 -6.65 -24.90
C SER A 6 4.53 -5.47 -23.92
N ASP A 7 4.59 -5.72 -22.62
CA ASP A 7 4.53 -4.69 -21.58
C ASP A 7 5.91 -4.07 -21.30
N VAL A 8 6.98 -4.64 -21.86
CA VAL A 8 8.36 -4.17 -21.61
C VAL A 8 8.54 -2.74 -22.11
N GLY A 9 9.06 -1.87 -21.24
CA GLY A 9 9.27 -0.45 -21.54
C GLY A 9 8.02 0.42 -21.37
N GLN A 10 6.85 -0.18 -21.10
CA GLN A 10 5.64 0.56 -20.82
C GLN A 10 5.52 0.92 -19.32
N SER A 11 4.74 1.96 -19.05
CA SER A 11 4.42 2.38 -17.70
C SER A 11 3.58 1.32 -16.98
N LYS A 12 4.04 0.89 -15.79
CA LYS A 12 3.35 -0.13 -14.98
C LYS A 12 1.92 0.26 -14.62
N VAL A 13 1.65 1.55 -14.42
CA VAL A 13 0.32 2.05 -14.03
C VAL A 13 -0.63 2.06 -15.22
N ASP A 14 -0.14 2.38 -16.42
CA ASP A 14 -0.95 2.43 -17.63
C ASP A 14 -1.29 1.01 -18.10
N VAL A 15 -0.31 0.11 -18.11
CA VAL A 15 -0.52 -1.31 -18.40
C VAL A 15 -1.54 -1.94 -17.44
N LEU A 16 -1.46 -1.60 -16.14
CA LEU A 16 -2.43 -2.11 -15.17
C LEU A 16 -3.84 -1.55 -15.38
N LYS A 17 -3.95 -0.27 -15.76
CA LYS A 17 -5.23 0.35 -16.11
C LYS A 17 -5.87 -0.36 -17.30
N ASP A 18 -5.12 -0.60 -18.36
CA ASP A 18 -5.63 -1.27 -19.57
C ASP A 18 -6.05 -2.71 -19.28
N CYS A 19 -5.25 -3.43 -18.49
CA CYS A 19 -5.59 -4.78 -18.02
C CYS A 19 -6.91 -4.80 -17.22
N LEU A 20 -7.07 -3.87 -16.27
CA LEU A 20 -8.29 -3.77 -15.47
C LEU A 20 -9.51 -3.35 -16.29
N ALA A 21 -9.35 -2.47 -17.28
CA ALA A 21 -10.43 -2.09 -18.19
C ALA A 21 -10.95 -3.29 -19.00
N GLY A 22 -10.07 -4.24 -19.37
CA GLY A 22 -10.46 -5.48 -20.01
C GLY A 22 -11.17 -6.49 -19.10
N MET A 23 -10.84 -6.50 -17.79
CA MET A 23 -11.42 -7.43 -16.81
C MET A 23 -12.72 -6.92 -16.18
N ALA A 24 -12.79 -5.63 -15.89
CA ALA A 24 -13.91 -4.98 -15.20
C ALA A 24 -14.25 -3.64 -15.89
N PRO A 25 -14.95 -3.66 -17.04
CA PRO A 25 -15.17 -2.46 -17.87
C PRO A 25 -15.98 -1.35 -17.17
N ALA A 26 -16.78 -1.68 -16.16
CA ALA A 26 -17.53 -0.71 -15.37
C ALA A 26 -16.68 -0.02 -14.28
N CYS A 27 -15.47 -0.50 -14.03
CA CYS A 27 -14.56 0.07 -13.03
C CYS A 27 -13.84 1.28 -13.63
N GLU A 28 -14.01 2.46 -13.02
CA GLU A 28 -13.21 3.62 -13.34
C GLU A 28 -11.82 3.49 -12.70
N VAL A 29 -10.78 3.49 -13.54
CA VAL A 29 -9.39 3.38 -13.08
C VAL A 29 -8.61 4.65 -13.43
N ILE A 30 -8.17 5.36 -12.39
CA ILE A 30 -7.33 6.55 -12.50
C ILE A 30 -5.87 6.13 -12.29
N ALA A 31 -5.09 6.14 -13.37
CA ALA A 31 -3.65 5.85 -13.31
C ALA A 31 -2.87 7.13 -12.94
N ILE A 32 -2.03 7.04 -11.91
CA ILE A 32 -1.13 8.13 -11.49
C ILE A 32 0.30 7.64 -11.65
N ASN A 33 0.98 8.07 -12.71
CA ASN A 33 2.36 7.71 -12.97
C ASN A 33 3.32 8.64 -12.19
N GLN A 34 3.33 8.47 -10.86
CA GLN A 34 4.15 9.24 -9.94
C GLN A 34 4.64 8.34 -8.80
N MET A 35 5.91 8.46 -8.45
CA MET A 35 6.45 7.84 -7.22
C MET A 35 5.88 8.56 -6.00
N PHE A 36 5.31 7.81 -5.06
CA PHE A 36 4.81 8.38 -3.81
C PHE A 36 5.95 8.97 -2.98
N LYS A 37 5.71 10.13 -2.38
CA LYS A 37 6.55 10.76 -1.36
C LYS A 37 5.63 11.28 -0.26
N GLY A 38 6.09 11.28 0.98
CA GLY A 38 5.33 11.83 2.10
C GLY A 38 4.87 13.28 1.89
N THR A 39 5.64 14.08 1.15
CA THR A 39 5.28 15.46 0.76
C THR A 39 4.07 15.54 -0.16
N ASP A 40 3.78 14.48 -0.92
CA ASP A 40 2.68 14.40 -1.88
C ASP A 40 1.43 13.73 -1.27
N ALA A 41 1.53 13.18 -0.06
CA ALA A 41 0.49 12.36 0.56
C ALA A 41 -0.86 13.08 0.68
N GLU A 42 -0.85 14.35 1.09
CA GLU A 42 -2.09 15.13 1.23
C GLU A 42 -2.75 15.38 -0.13
N LYS A 43 -1.97 15.67 -1.17
CA LYS A 43 -2.49 15.85 -2.53
C LYS A 43 -3.07 14.54 -3.09
N LEU A 44 -2.42 13.40 -2.83
CA LEU A 44 -2.77 12.12 -3.42
C LEU A 44 -3.89 11.38 -2.67
N LEU A 45 -3.94 11.50 -1.35
CA LEU A 45 -4.84 10.72 -0.48
C LEU A 45 -5.98 11.56 0.12
N LEU A 46 -5.83 12.89 0.16
CA LEU A 46 -6.87 13.84 0.56
C LEU A 46 -7.08 14.95 -0.49
N PRO A 47 -7.26 14.61 -1.77
CA PRO A 47 -7.45 15.60 -2.82
C PRO A 47 -8.69 16.46 -2.57
N LYS A 48 -8.49 17.79 -2.55
CA LYS A 48 -9.58 18.77 -2.38
C LYS A 48 -10.57 18.68 -3.53
N GLY A 49 -11.86 18.66 -3.21
CA GLY A 49 -12.94 18.66 -4.21
C GLY A 49 -13.25 17.30 -4.81
N THR A 50 -12.59 16.24 -4.35
CA THR A 50 -12.89 14.85 -4.74
C THR A 50 -13.10 13.99 -3.50
N ARG A 51 -13.67 12.81 -3.68
CA ARG A 51 -13.92 11.87 -2.59
C ARG A 51 -12.60 11.33 -2.02
N THR A 52 -12.46 11.35 -0.70
CA THR A 52 -11.39 10.67 0.01
C THR A 52 -11.49 9.15 -0.21
N PRO A 53 -10.38 8.43 -0.47
CA PRO A 53 -10.43 6.99 -0.62
C PRO A 53 -11.06 6.30 0.60
N ASP A 54 -11.99 5.39 0.37
CA ASP A 54 -12.59 4.59 1.44
C ASP A 54 -11.56 3.64 2.07
N TYR A 55 -10.60 3.17 1.25
CA TYR A 55 -9.46 2.37 1.67
C TYR A 55 -8.22 2.70 0.84
N ILE A 56 -7.07 2.52 1.48
CA ILE A 56 -5.75 2.58 0.85
C ILE A 56 -5.14 1.17 0.91
N ILE A 57 -4.70 0.67 -0.22
CA ILE A 57 -4.00 -0.63 -0.30
C ILE A 57 -2.54 -0.36 -0.62
N ASP A 58 -1.68 -0.62 0.34
CA ASP A 58 -0.25 -0.40 0.25
C ASP A 58 0.48 -1.66 -0.27
N CYS A 59 1.07 -1.51 -1.45
CA CYS A 59 1.89 -2.51 -2.13
C CYS A 59 3.32 -2.01 -2.39
N ILE A 60 3.80 -1.05 -1.58
CA ILE A 60 5.14 -0.45 -1.70
C ILE A 60 6.18 -1.37 -1.09
N ASP A 61 7.28 -1.57 -1.80
CA ASP A 61 8.44 -2.37 -1.39
C ASP A 61 9.55 -1.53 -0.72
N ASP A 62 9.67 -0.24 -1.06
CA ASP A 62 10.59 0.67 -0.36
C ASP A 62 10.14 0.93 1.09
N THR A 63 11.07 0.70 2.02
CA THR A 63 10.76 0.80 3.45
C THR A 63 10.48 2.25 3.90
N ASN A 64 11.15 3.25 3.33
CA ASN A 64 10.95 4.64 3.75
C ASN A 64 9.60 5.16 3.24
N THR A 65 9.34 4.98 1.95
CA THR A 65 8.10 5.41 1.30
C THR A 65 6.88 4.72 1.92
N LYS A 66 7.00 3.43 2.22
CA LYS A 66 5.95 2.69 2.94
C LYS A 66 5.67 3.28 4.32
N LEU A 67 6.70 3.58 5.10
CA LEU A 67 6.54 4.18 6.40
C LEU A 67 5.85 5.55 6.32
N GLU A 68 6.28 6.40 5.38
CA GLU A 68 5.68 7.73 5.18
C GLU A 68 4.18 7.62 4.90
N LEU A 69 3.78 6.67 4.04
CA LEU A 69 2.38 6.38 3.76
C LEU A 69 1.63 5.94 5.02
N LEU A 70 2.15 4.94 5.74
CA LEU A 70 1.48 4.40 6.93
C LEU A 70 1.35 5.44 8.04
N LEU A 71 2.39 6.24 8.30
CA LEU A 71 2.33 7.32 9.29
C LEU A 71 1.32 8.39 8.89
N PHE A 72 1.25 8.76 7.61
CA PHE A 72 0.25 9.71 7.13
C PHE A 72 -1.17 9.18 7.35
N CYS A 73 -1.42 7.92 6.98
CA CYS A 73 -2.72 7.28 7.15
C CYS A 73 -3.13 7.23 8.63
N VAL A 74 -2.25 6.72 9.51
CA VAL A 74 -2.54 6.62 10.95
C VAL A 74 -2.82 7.99 11.57
N ARG A 75 -1.97 9.00 11.28
CA ARG A 75 -2.13 10.36 11.83
C ARG A 75 -3.40 11.08 11.35
N ARG A 76 -3.95 10.70 10.20
CA ARG A 76 -5.17 11.28 9.62
C ARG A 76 -6.40 10.37 9.74
N GLY A 77 -6.27 9.22 10.40
CA GLY A 77 -7.37 8.25 10.56
C GLY A 77 -7.84 7.61 9.24
N LEU A 78 -6.96 7.49 8.24
CA LEU A 78 -7.28 6.83 6.97
C LEU A 78 -7.14 5.31 7.09
N ARG A 79 -8.09 4.59 6.50
CA ARG A 79 -8.12 3.12 6.50
C ARG A 79 -7.08 2.61 5.51
N VAL A 80 -6.10 1.84 6.00
CA VAL A 80 -5.02 1.31 5.18
C VAL A 80 -4.80 -0.18 5.43
N ILE A 81 -4.63 -0.94 4.35
CA ILE A 81 -4.19 -2.34 4.37
C ILE A 81 -2.80 -2.38 3.75
N ALA A 82 -1.81 -2.88 4.48
CA ALA A 82 -0.43 -2.92 4.03
C ALA A 82 0.02 -4.35 3.77
N SER A 83 0.56 -4.60 2.57
CA SER A 83 1.29 -5.84 2.30
C SER A 83 2.70 -5.75 2.88
N LEU A 84 3.15 -6.83 3.51
CA LEU A 84 4.50 -6.96 4.06
C LEU A 84 5.41 -7.69 3.06
N SER A 85 6.51 -8.28 3.53
CA SER A 85 7.44 -8.98 2.62
C SER A 85 6.75 -10.20 2.00
N ALA A 86 6.77 -10.34 0.67
CA ALA A 86 6.32 -11.56 -0.01
C ALA A 86 7.49 -12.43 -0.51
N GLY A 87 8.69 -11.85 -0.69
CA GLY A 87 9.86 -12.55 -1.22
C GLY A 87 10.32 -13.72 -0.34
N GLY A 88 10.69 -14.83 -0.98
CA GLY A 88 11.23 -16.02 -0.31
C GLY A 88 10.20 -16.85 0.49
N LYS A 89 8.91 -16.52 0.39
CA LYS A 89 7.80 -17.26 1.01
C LYS A 89 7.11 -18.11 -0.07
N CYS A 90 6.87 -19.39 0.21
CA CYS A 90 6.31 -20.34 -0.77
C CYS A 90 4.93 -20.87 -0.42
N ASP A 91 4.54 -20.86 0.86
CA ASP A 91 3.29 -21.45 1.34
C ASP A 91 2.19 -20.37 1.47
N PRO A 92 1.27 -20.25 0.49
CA PRO A 92 0.23 -19.22 0.51
C PRO A 92 -0.80 -19.43 1.63
N THR A 93 -0.92 -20.64 2.21
CA THR A 93 -1.90 -20.91 3.28
C THR A 93 -1.49 -20.31 4.62
N ARG A 94 -0.29 -19.73 4.70
CA ARG A 94 0.23 -19.05 5.89
C ARG A 94 0.06 -17.53 5.86
N LEU A 95 -0.49 -17.00 4.77
CA LEU A 95 -0.88 -15.60 4.71
C LEU A 95 -2.01 -15.37 5.72
N HIS A 96 -1.88 -14.33 6.53
CA HIS A 96 -2.89 -13.94 7.50
C HIS A 96 -3.03 -12.42 7.49
N LEU A 97 -4.23 -11.97 7.85
CA LEU A 97 -4.49 -10.57 8.17
C LEU A 97 -4.29 -10.39 9.67
N GLY A 98 -3.57 -9.34 10.05
CA GLY A 98 -3.19 -9.07 11.43
C GLY A 98 -2.56 -7.69 11.54
N THR A 99 -2.25 -7.27 12.76
CA THR A 99 -1.58 -5.98 12.95
C THR A 99 -0.12 -6.11 12.54
N LEU A 100 0.57 -4.97 12.45
CA LEU A 100 2.00 -4.99 12.21
C LEU A 100 2.76 -5.68 13.37
N ALA A 101 2.20 -5.72 14.59
CA ALA A 101 2.76 -6.44 15.72
C ALA A 101 2.67 -7.97 15.56
N ASP A 102 1.60 -8.47 14.95
CA ASP A 102 1.38 -9.91 14.73
C ASP A 102 2.34 -10.52 13.69
N ALA A 103 2.97 -9.68 12.85
CA ALA A 103 3.84 -10.16 11.79
C ALA A 103 5.10 -10.87 12.31
N VAL A 104 5.16 -12.18 12.06
CA VAL A 104 6.27 -13.09 12.40
C VAL A 104 7.13 -13.38 11.17
N LYS A 105 8.46 -13.52 11.36
CA LYS A 105 9.44 -13.84 10.29
C LYS A 105 9.39 -12.87 9.10
N ASP A 106 9.17 -11.59 9.38
CA ASP A 106 9.10 -10.55 8.37
C ASP A 106 10.07 -9.40 8.68
N PRO A 107 11.21 -9.29 7.97
CA PRO A 107 12.21 -8.24 8.19
C PRO A 107 11.67 -6.83 7.94
N LEU A 108 10.80 -6.67 6.93
CA LEU A 108 10.15 -5.39 6.65
C LEU A 108 9.27 -4.98 7.84
N ALA A 109 8.45 -5.89 8.35
CA ALA A 109 7.61 -5.62 9.51
C ALA A 109 8.42 -5.24 10.75
N ALA A 110 9.50 -5.97 11.04
CA ALA A 110 10.39 -5.67 12.16
C ALA A 110 10.98 -4.24 12.06
N LYS A 111 11.44 -3.86 10.87
CA LYS A 111 11.98 -2.52 10.60
C LYS A 111 10.88 -1.45 10.71
N MET A 112 9.67 -1.73 10.21
CA MET A 112 8.53 -0.81 10.32
C MET A 112 8.12 -0.56 11.76
N ARG A 113 7.97 -1.62 12.59
CA ARG A 113 7.66 -1.46 14.01
C ARG A 113 8.66 -0.57 14.74
N TRP A 114 9.96 -0.79 14.50
CA TRP A 114 10.99 0.01 15.14
C TRP A 114 10.91 1.49 14.73
N ARG A 115 10.65 1.78 13.45
CA ARG A 115 10.53 3.16 12.98
C ARG A 115 9.24 3.85 13.44
N MET A 116 8.11 3.15 13.43
CA MET A 116 6.84 3.72 13.92
C MET A 116 6.94 4.11 15.40
N LYS A 117 7.60 3.26 16.22
CA LYS A 117 7.89 3.60 17.63
C LYS A 117 8.72 4.86 17.78
N LYS A 118 9.72 5.10 16.92
CA LYS A 118 10.51 6.35 16.92
C LYS A 118 9.68 7.59 16.59
N GLU A 119 8.63 7.40 15.80
CA GLU A 119 7.68 8.43 15.40
C GLU A 119 6.51 8.59 16.40
N ASN A 120 6.61 7.92 17.55
CA ASN A 120 5.62 7.90 18.62
C ASN A 120 4.23 7.42 18.15
N VAL A 121 4.21 6.47 17.20
CA VAL A 121 3.01 5.80 16.67
C VAL A 121 3.05 4.33 17.08
N ASN A 122 1.94 3.80 17.61
CA ASN A 122 1.88 2.39 17.95
C ASN A 122 1.65 1.56 16.66
N PRO A 123 2.46 0.51 16.39
CA PRO A 123 2.23 -0.39 15.26
C PRO A 123 0.83 -1.05 15.21
N ASP A 124 0.14 -1.13 16.35
CA ASP A 124 -1.24 -1.62 16.45
C ASP A 124 -2.30 -0.57 16.05
N ASP A 125 -1.89 0.70 15.87
CA ASP A 125 -2.78 1.78 15.43
C ASP A 125 -3.12 1.67 13.94
N ILE A 126 -2.46 0.79 13.18
CA ILE A 126 -2.90 0.44 11.83
C ILE A 126 -4.15 -0.44 11.98
N PRO A 127 -5.35 0.07 11.69
CA PRO A 127 -6.58 -0.64 12.03
C PRO A 127 -6.73 -1.91 11.19
N VAL A 128 -6.86 -3.06 11.87
CA VAL A 128 -7.25 -4.35 11.27
C VAL A 128 -8.75 -4.59 11.43
N ARG A 129 -9.50 -3.55 11.83
CA ARG A 129 -10.90 -3.70 12.20
C ARG A 129 -11.82 -3.48 11.00
N ASP A 130 -12.74 -4.43 10.88
CA ASP A 130 -13.92 -4.45 10.03
C ASP A 130 -13.66 -4.82 8.56
N PHE A 131 -13.32 -6.09 8.34
CA PHE A 131 -13.83 -6.86 7.20
C PHE A 131 -15.05 -7.66 7.62
#